data_AF-A0A976Q2W7-F1
#
_entry.id   AF-A0A976Q2W7-F1
#
_cell.length_a   1.000
_cell.length_b   1.000
_cell.length_c   1.000
_cell.angle_alpha   90.00
_cell.angle_beta   90.00
_cell.angle_gamma   90.00
#
_symmetry.space_group_name_H-M   'P 1'
#
loop_
_entity.id
_entity.type
_entity.pdbx_description
1 polymer ?
#
loop_
_entity_poly.entity_id
_entity_poly.type
_entity_poly.pdbx_seq_one_letter_code
_entity_poly.pdbx_strand_id
1 'polypeptide(L)'
;MPVAERVVWFLPSLVFGCASPVSPSEPATAPQPTASSAPTETNTPMPPIAAQRPHAVPSPHGARMDPYYWLRDDERKDPDVLAYLNAENAYRDEMLAPLRPLQNDLYDEIVGRIATDDSSV
;
A
#
# COMPACT_ATOMS: atom_id res chain seq x y z
N MET A 1 54.80 -8.80 27.54
CA MET A 1 55.00 -7.33 27.50
C MET A 1 53.90 -6.67 28.32
N PRO A 2 54.19 -5.60 29.07
CA PRO A 2 53.18 -4.75 29.73
C PRO A 2 52.38 -3.97 28.65
N VAL A 3 51.29 -3.24 28.90
CA VAL A 3 51.04 -2.19 29.91
C VAL A 3 49.54 -2.10 30.24
N ALA A 4 49.29 -1.57 31.44
CA ALA A 4 48.07 -1.00 32.02
C ALA A 4 47.19 -0.14 31.05
N GLU A 5 45.95 0.29 31.33
CA GLU A 5 45.34 0.97 32.50
C GLU A 5 43.78 0.85 32.41
N ARG A 6 42.90 1.12 33.41
CA ARG A 6 42.98 1.29 34.89
C ARG A 6 41.58 1.10 35.53
N VAL A 7 41.57 0.60 36.78
CA VAL A 7 40.81 1.05 37.98
C VAL A 7 39.34 1.54 37.78
N VAL A 8 38.27 0.81 38.16
CA VAL A 8 37.80 0.46 39.54
C VAL A 8 37.20 1.70 40.27
N TRP A 9 35.88 1.93 40.17
CA TRP A 9 34.79 1.55 41.13
C TRP A 9 34.54 2.55 42.28
N PHE A 10 33.25 2.66 42.70
CA PHE A 10 32.73 3.15 44.02
C PHE A 10 32.77 4.69 44.25
N LEU A 11 31.84 5.36 44.97
CA LEU A 11 30.56 4.98 45.64
C LEU A 11 29.62 6.23 45.80
N PRO A 12 28.57 6.33 46.68
CA PRO A 12 27.35 7.12 46.40
C PRO A 12 27.18 8.36 47.30
N SER A 13 26.10 9.13 47.07
CA SER A 13 25.18 9.74 48.08
C SER A 13 24.21 10.67 47.33
N LEU A 14 22.89 10.49 47.36
CA LEU A 14 21.91 10.57 48.46
C LEU A 14 21.43 12.02 48.74
N VAL A 15 20.19 12.28 48.28
CA VAL A 15 19.19 13.24 48.79
C VAL A 15 19.53 14.75 48.77
N PHE A 16 18.71 15.50 48.03
CA PHE A 16 17.88 16.56 48.63
C PHE A 16 16.62 16.76 47.78
N GLY A 17 15.44 16.70 48.39
CA GLY A 17 14.18 17.04 47.74
C GLY A 17 13.63 18.35 48.28
N CYS A 18 12.77 19.01 47.50
CA CYS A 18 11.59 19.66 48.06
C CYS A 18 10.53 19.86 46.96
N ALA A 19 9.26 19.80 47.34
CA ALA A 19 8.14 19.97 46.42
C ALA A 19 7.90 21.45 46.07
N SER A 20 7.28 21.71 44.92
CA SER A 20 6.54 22.94 44.65
C SER A 20 5.40 22.65 43.66
N PRO A 21 4.31 23.45 43.71
CA PRO A 21 2.98 22.85 43.66
C PRO A 21 2.36 22.83 42.26
N VAL A 22 1.48 21.85 42.05
CA VAL A 22 0.46 21.91 41.01
C VAL A 22 -0.54 23.04 41.32
N SER A 23 -0.88 23.85 40.32
CA SER A 23 -2.07 24.70 40.34
C SER A 23 -2.91 24.39 39.10
N PRO A 24 -4.21 24.09 39.25
CA PRO A 24 -5.09 23.79 38.14
C PRO A 24 -5.77 25.05 37.60
N SER A 25 -6.13 25.01 36.30
CA SER A 25 -7.31 25.62 35.65
C SER A 25 -6.96 26.26 34.31
N GLU A 26 -7.25 25.56 33.21
CA GLU A 26 -8.20 26.06 32.20
C GLU A 26 -8.59 24.94 31.19
N PRO A 27 -9.87 24.57 31.07
CA PRO A 27 -10.32 23.54 30.14
C PRO A 27 -10.72 24.14 28.78
N ALA A 28 -9.76 24.34 27.88
CA ALA A 28 -10.04 24.69 26.49
C ALA A 28 -10.22 23.43 25.61
N THR A 29 -11.27 22.65 25.90
CA THR A 29 -11.75 21.63 24.94
C THR A 29 -12.36 22.35 23.74
N ALA A 30 -11.60 22.48 22.66
CA ALA A 30 -12.18 22.75 21.36
C ALA A 30 -13.14 21.60 21.00
N PRO A 31 -14.35 21.87 20.47
CA PRO A 31 -15.24 20.80 20.04
C PRO A 31 -14.57 20.06 18.88
N GLN A 32 -14.08 18.85 19.16
CA GLN A 32 -13.81 17.86 18.11
C GLN A 32 -15.09 17.73 17.29
N PRO A 33 -15.08 17.94 15.96
CA PRO A 33 -16.22 17.58 15.14
C PRO A 33 -16.37 16.07 15.24
N THR A 34 -17.35 15.62 16.01
CA THR A 34 -17.77 14.21 16.09
C THR A 34 -18.46 13.85 14.79
N ALA A 35 -17.67 13.68 13.74
CA ALA A 35 -18.05 12.92 12.55
C ALA A 35 -18.30 11.49 13.00
N SER A 36 -19.52 11.25 13.48
CA SER A 36 -20.05 9.94 13.79
C SER A 36 -20.23 9.20 12.47
N SER A 37 -19.13 8.62 11.99
CA SER A 37 -19.09 7.79 10.80
C SER A 37 -19.84 6.50 11.11
N ALA A 38 -21.13 6.49 10.81
CA ALA A 38 -21.92 5.27 10.82
C ALA A 38 -21.24 4.20 9.95
N PRO A 39 -21.32 2.91 10.32
CA PRO A 39 -20.78 1.85 9.48
C PRO A 39 -21.58 1.83 8.17
N THR A 40 -20.99 2.40 7.12
CA THR A 40 -21.50 2.22 5.77
C THR A 40 -21.12 0.80 5.40
N GLU A 41 -22.09 -0.09 5.21
CA GLU A 41 -21.83 -1.45 4.74
C GLU A 41 -21.28 -1.38 3.32
N THR A 42 -19.95 -1.32 3.21
CA THR A 42 -19.24 -1.37 1.94
C THR A 42 -19.36 -2.79 1.40
N ASN A 43 -20.30 -2.99 0.47
CA ASN A 43 -20.38 -4.20 -0.33
C ASN A 43 -19.16 -4.22 -1.27
N THR A 44 -18.04 -4.77 -0.77
CA THR A 44 -16.80 -4.89 -1.53
C THR A 44 -17.03 -5.81 -2.72
N PRO A 45 -16.75 -5.39 -3.96
CA PRO A 45 -16.93 -6.24 -5.12
C PRO A 45 -16.04 -7.49 -4.99
N MET A 46 -16.50 -8.62 -5.49
CA MET A 46 -15.72 -9.86 -5.47
C MET A 46 -14.81 -9.92 -6.70
N PRO A 47 -13.52 -10.28 -6.55
CA PRO A 47 -12.63 -10.47 -7.70
C PRO A 47 -13.06 -11.69 -8.51
N PRO A 48 -12.88 -11.68 -9.85
CA PRO A 48 -13.09 -12.86 -10.67
C PRO A 48 -12.02 -13.92 -10.33
N ILE A 49 -12.36 -15.19 -10.58
CA ILE A 49 -11.44 -16.32 -10.32
C ILE A 49 -11.12 -16.99 -11.66
N ALA A 50 -9.83 -17.01 -12.03
CA ALA A 50 -9.37 -17.67 -13.23
C ALA A 50 -9.63 -19.19 -13.16
N ALA A 51 -10.15 -19.76 -14.25
CA ALA A 51 -10.24 -21.21 -14.39
C ALA A 51 -8.85 -21.86 -14.36
N GLN A 52 -8.73 -23.05 -13.76
CA GLN A 52 -7.50 -23.84 -13.80
C GLN A 52 -7.62 -24.90 -14.90
N ARG A 53 -6.67 -24.90 -15.85
CA ARG A 53 -6.58 -25.85 -16.97
C ARG A 53 -5.22 -26.56 -16.90
N PRO A 54 -5.15 -27.86 -16.58
CA PRO A 54 -3.87 -28.57 -16.45
C PRO A 54 -3.02 -28.46 -17.73
N HIS A 55 -1.87 -27.80 -17.62
CA HIS A 55 -0.92 -27.63 -18.72
C HIS A 55 0.52 -27.85 -18.21
N ALA A 56 1.33 -28.57 -18.98
CA ALA A 56 2.71 -28.88 -18.63
C ALA A 56 3.66 -28.08 -19.53
N VAL A 57 4.32 -27.06 -18.97
CA VAL A 57 5.33 -26.25 -19.66
C VAL A 57 6.66 -27.03 -19.65
N PRO A 58 7.18 -27.47 -20.81
CA PRO A 58 8.47 -28.15 -20.87
C PRO A 58 9.63 -27.16 -20.64
N SER A 59 10.68 -27.60 -19.94
CA SER A 59 11.94 -26.86 -19.83
C SER A 59 13.15 -27.80 -19.86
N PRO A 60 14.37 -27.32 -20.13
CA PRO A 60 15.58 -28.13 -20.13
C PRO A 60 15.88 -28.86 -18.81
N HIS A 61 15.28 -28.42 -17.70
CA HIS A 61 15.44 -28.99 -16.36
C HIS A 61 14.20 -29.76 -15.87
N GLY A 62 13.29 -30.11 -16.78
CA GLY A 62 12.04 -30.83 -16.49
C GLY A 62 10.79 -30.02 -16.82
N ALA A 63 9.63 -30.68 -16.79
CA ALA A 63 8.33 -30.03 -17.03
C ALA A 63 7.78 -29.40 -15.74
N ARG A 64 7.12 -28.25 -15.87
CA ARG A 64 6.42 -27.54 -14.80
C ARG A 64 4.93 -27.54 -15.09
N MET A 65 4.09 -27.85 -14.11
CA MET A 65 2.64 -27.67 -14.25
C MET A 65 2.29 -26.19 -14.04
N ASP A 66 1.58 -25.60 -15.00
CA ASP A 66 1.06 -24.24 -14.96
C ASP A 66 -0.45 -24.26 -15.31
N PRO A 67 -1.34 -24.28 -14.31
CA PRO A 67 -2.79 -24.30 -14.54
C PRO A 67 -3.37 -23.05 -15.22
N TYR A 68 -2.58 -21.98 -15.35
CA TYR A 68 -3.01 -20.68 -15.87
C TYR A 68 -2.37 -20.31 -17.20
N TYR A 69 -1.59 -21.22 -17.80
CA TYR A 69 -0.93 -21.02 -19.09
C TYR A 69 -1.88 -20.58 -20.21
N TRP A 70 -3.17 -20.95 -20.13
CA TRP A 70 -4.21 -20.56 -21.09
C TRP A 70 -4.53 -19.05 -21.11
N LEU A 71 -4.13 -18.26 -20.11
CA LEU A 71 -4.23 -16.79 -20.17
C LEU A 71 -3.21 -16.18 -21.16
N ARG A 72 -2.22 -16.95 -21.62
CA ARG A 72 -1.32 -16.52 -22.69
C ARG A 72 -1.99 -16.72 -24.04
N ASP A 73 -2.33 -15.60 -24.68
CA ASP A 73 -2.70 -15.53 -26.08
C ASP A 73 -1.84 -14.51 -26.81
N ASP A 74 -1.00 -15.00 -27.73
CA ASP A 74 -0.08 -14.17 -28.51
C ASP A 74 -0.81 -13.40 -29.64
N GLU A 75 -2.01 -13.84 -30.07
CA GLU A 75 -2.85 -13.15 -31.06
C GLU A 75 -3.82 -12.13 -30.46
N ARG A 76 -4.12 -12.23 -29.16
CA ARG A 76 -4.99 -11.35 -28.36
C ARG A 76 -6.46 -11.31 -28.85
N LYS A 77 -7.00 -12.48 -29.17
CA LYS A 77 -8.36 -12.71 -29.70
C LYS A 77 -9.10 -13.85 -29.01
N ASP A 78 -8.45 -14.64 -28.15
CA ASP A 78 -9.08 -15.76 -27.45
C ASP A 78 -10.27 -15.26 -26.60
N PRO A 79 -11.49 -15.79 -26.82
CA PRO A 79 -12.69 -15.28 -26.18
C PRO A 79 -12.74 -15.58 -24.67
N ASP A 80 -12.11 -16.67 -24.20
CA ASP A 80 -12.05 -16.99 -22.77
C ASP A 80 -11.11 -16.02 -22.05
N VAL A 81 -9.95 -15.72 -22.67
CA VAL A 81 -8.98 -14.75 -22.13
C VAL A 81 -9.59 -13.35 -22.10
N LEU A 82 -10.24 -12.92 -23.19
CA LEU A 82 -10.90 -11.62 -23.25
C LEU A 82 -12.08 -11.53 -22.26
N ALA A 83 -12.86 -12.60 -22.08
CA ALA A 83 -13.93 -12.63 -21.08
C ALA A 83 -13.38 -12.46 -19.65
N TYR A 84 -12.30 -13.15 -19.31
CA TYR A 84 -11.65 -13.03 -18.00
C TYR A 84 -11.07 -11.62 -17.78
N LEU A 85 -10.35 -11.06 -18.75
CA LEU A 85 -9.79 -9.71 -18.67
C LEU A 85 -10.88 -8.63 -18.56
N ASN A 86 -12.03 -8.82 -19.19
CA ASN A 86 -13.17 -7.91 -19.04
C ASN A 86 -13.79 -7.97 -17.64
N ALA A 87 -13.85 -9.16 -17.02
CA ALA A 87 -14.28 -9.31 -15.64
C ALA A 87 -13.30 -8.65 -14.64
N GLU A 88 -11.99 -8.78 -14.87
CA GLU A 88 -10.95 -8.10 -14.07
C GLU A 88 -11.02 -6.56 -14.22
N ASN A 89 -11.26 -6.07 -15.44
CA ASN A 89 -11.48 -4.63 -15.68
C ASN A 89 -12.72 -4.10 -14.96
N ALA A 90 -13.84 -4.86 -14.96
CA ALA A 90 -15.05 -4.47 -14.24
C ALA A 90 -14.82 -4.43 -12.71
N TYR A 91 -14.19 -5.46 -12.15
CA TYR A 91 -13.80 -5.49 -10.74
C TYR A 91 -12.88 -4.31 -10.36
N ARG A 92 -11.87 -4.02 -11.19
CA ARG A 92 -11.01 -2.83 -11.03
C ARG A 92 -11.84 -1.55 -11.01
N ASP A 93 -12.75 -1.36 -11.96
CA ASP A 93 -13.50 -0.12 -12.10
C ASP A 93 -14.46 0.11 -10.94
N GLU A 94 -15.10 -0.95 -10.43
CA GLU A 94 -15.92 -0.90 -9.21
C GLU A 94 -15.07 -0.61 -7.96
N MET A 95 -13.95 -1.31 -7.78
CA MET A 95 -13.07 -1.17 -6.62
C MET A 95 -12.36 0.20 -6.57
N LEU A 96 -12.03 0.77 -7.74
CA LEU A 96 -11.36 2.07 -7.85
C LEU A 96 -12.32 3.25 -8.03
N ALA A 97 -13.64 3.02 -8.20
CA ALA A 97 -14.63 4.09 -8.36
C ALA A 97 -14.56 5.19 -7.28
N PRO A 98 -14.36 4.89 -5.97
CA PRO A 98 -14.24 5.93 -4.95
C PRO A 98 -12.99 6.83 -5.10
N LEU A 99 -11.95 6.34 -5.79
CA LEU A 99 -10.67 7.03 -5.95
C LEU A 99 -10.60 7.91 -7.21
N ARG A 100 -11.66 7.94 -8.03
CA ARG A 100 -11.71 8.75 -9.26
C ARG A 100 -11.37 10.24 -9.08
N PRO A 101 -11.78 10.95 -8.00
CA PRO A 101 -11.38 12.34 -7.79
C PRO A 101 -9.86 12.48 -7.68
N LEU A 102 -9.23 11.66 -6.82
CA LEU A 102 -7.78 11.65 -6.61
C LEU A 102 -7.01 11.25 -7.89
N GLN A 103 -7.55 10.32 -8.68
CA GLN A 103 -6.95 9.94 -9.96
C GLN A 103 -6.94 11.11 -10.96
N ASN A 104 -8.00 11.92 -11.00
CA ASN A 104 -8.06 13.10 -11.85
C ASN A 104 -7.08 14.18 -11.37
N ASP A 105 -7.05 14.47 -10.06
CA ASP A 105 -6.14 15.48 -9.48
C ASP A 105 -4.66 15.14 -9.79
N LEU A 106 -4.28 13.87 -9.64
CA LEU A 106 -2.94 13.38 -9.97
C LEU A 106 -2.65 13.38 -11.47
N TYR A 107 -3.65 13.10 -12.31
CA TYR A 107 -3.50 13.16 -13.77
C TYR A 107 -3.22 14.59 -14.23
N ASP A 108 -4.01 15.56 -13.77
CA ASP A 108 -3.85 16.98 -14.09
C ASP A 108 -2.50 17.51 -13.58
N GLU A 109 -2.06 17.10 -12.39
CA GLU A 109 -0.74 17.42 -11.86
C GLU A 109 0.39 16.87 -12.73
N ILE A 110 0.33 15.57 -13.11
CA ILE A 110 1.37 14.93 -13.91
C ILE A 110 1.45 15.56 -15.30
N VAL A 111 0.30 15.75 -15.97
CA VAL A 111 0.24 16.37 -17.30
C VAL A 111 0.72 17.81 -17.26
N GLY A 112 0.32 18.58 -16.24
CA GLY A 112 0.77 19.97 -16.04
C GLY A 112 2.27 20.14 -15.78
N ARG A 113 2.99 19.05 -15.43
CA ARG A 113 4.46 19.02 -15.25
C ARG A 113 5.23 18.67 -16.54
N ILE A 114 4.56 18.22 -17.60
CA ILE A 114 5.21 17.83 -18.86
C ILE A 114 5.48 19.10 -19.69
N ALA A 115 6.74 19.37 -19.99
CA ALA A 115 7.12 20.46 -20.89
C ALA A 115 6.59 20.19 -22.31
N THR A 116 5.85 21.14 -22.88
CA THR A 116 5.18 20.99 -24.19
C THR A 116 6.14 21.17 -25.38
N ASP A 117 7.33 21.71 -25.16
CA ASP A 117 8.33 21.99 -26.20
C ASP A 117 9.54 21.04 -26.03
N ASP A 118 9.56 19.98 -26.84
CA ASP A 118 10.66 19.00 -26.92
C ASP A 118 11.38 19.18 -28.27
N SER A 119 12.28 20.16 -28.33
CA SER A 119 13.14 20.40 -29.48
C SER A 119 14.40 19.53 -29.41
N SER A 120 14.34 18.35 -30.02
CA SER A 120 15.53 17.50 -30.20
C SER A 120 16.54 18.16 -31.14
N VAL A 121 17.83 18.16 -30.75
CA VAL A 121 18.98 18.65 -31.53
C VAL A 121 19.34 17.72 -32.68
#